data_AF-A0A250LPN5-F1
#
_entry.id   AF-A0A250LPN5-F1
#
_cell.length_a   1.000
_cell.length_b   1.000
_cell.length_c   1.000
_cell.angle_alpha   90.00
_cell.angle_beta   90.00
_cell.angle_gamma   90.00
#
_symmetry.space_group_name_H-M   'P 1'
#
loop_
_entity.id
_entity.type
_entity.pdbx_description
1 polymer ?
#
loop_
_entity_poly.entity_id
_entity_poly.type
_entity_poly.pdbx_seq_one_letter_code
_entity_poly.pdbx_strand_id
1 'polypeptide(L)'
;MTDQFDRDIRLIDEEIARLKEKRVTLVRGRKKCLKLGQHDGVPVGSAGKLVTLDGRPVTATYEKVYGKTGLSSATRMPDGSLDIDYDHEGSRWFLDSQLTVTNSLDEITFLDEDGEFVDESQVKVISLERGADAGEDTAS
;
A
#
# COMPACT_ATOMS: atom_id res chain seq x y z
N MET A 1 -34.51 -26.60 6.24
CA MET A 1 -33.24 -26.21 6.90
C MET A 1 -32.35 -25.36 5.99
N THR A 2 -32.34 -25.58 4.68
CA THR A 2 -31.59 -24.79 3.69
C THR A 2 -32.05 -23.33 3.57
N ASP A 3 -33.34 -23.03 3.68
CA ASP A 3 -33.87 -21.66 3.58
C ASP A 3 -33.30 -20.66 4.60
N GLN A 4 -32.96 -21.14 5.81
CA GLN A 4 -32.37 -20.27 6.84
C GLN A 4 -30.92 -19.93 6.48
N PHE A 5 -30.14 -20.91 6.01
CA PHE A 5 -28.77 -20.67 5.54
C PHE A 5 -28.74 -19.74 4.34
N ASP A 6 -29.62 -19.94 3.36
CA ASP A 6 -29.69 -19.09 2.16
C ASP A 6 -30.12 -17.65 2.47
N ARG A 7 -30.89 -17.46 3.55
CA ARG A 7 -31.26 -16.15 4.06
C ARG A 7 -30.08 -15.49 4.79
N ASP A 8 -29.39 -16.24 5.64
CA ASP A 8 -28.26 -15.72 6.41
C ASP A 8 -27.09 -15.35 5.50
N ILE A 9 -26.79 -16.17 4.47
CA ILE A 9 -25.80 -15.86 3.44
C ILE A 9 -26.14 -14.55 2.71
N ARG A 10 -27.41 -14.38 2.29
CA ARG A 10 -27.84 -13.14 1.64
C ARG A 10 -27.67 -11.91 2.51
N LEU A 11 -28.02 -11.99 3.80
CA LEU A 11 -27.83 -10.88 4.74
C LEU A 11 -26.35 -10.55 4.94
N ILE A 12 -25.48 -11.56 4.97
CA ILE A 12 -24.02 -11.38 5.04
C ILE A 12 -23.52 -10.69 3.78
N ASP A 13 -23.93 -11.13 2.60
CA ASP A 13 -23.50 -10.56 1.32
C ASP A 13 -23.96 -9.09 1.17
N GLU A 14 -25.18 -8.78 1.59
CA GLU A 14 -25.71 -7.41 1.64
C GLU A 14 -24.90 -6.51 2.59
N GLU A 15 -24.54 -7.02 3.78
CA GLU A 15 -23.72 -6.26 4.73
C GLU A 15 -22.29 -6.09 4.22
N ILE A 16 -21.71 -7.09 3.55
CA ILE A 16 -20.41 -6.97 2.89
C ILE A 16 -20.46 -5.88 1.81
N ALA A 17 -21.51 -5.84 0.98
CA ALA A 17 -21.67 -4.81 -0.03
C ALA A 17 -21.74 -3.41 0.61
N ARG A 18 -22.55 -3.25 1.66
CA ARG A 18 -22.67 -1.99 2.42
C ARG A 18 -21.35 -1.55 3.03
N LEU A 19 -20.61 -2.47 3.65
CA LEU A 19 -19.31 -2.18 4.26
C LEU A 19 -18.27 -1.81 3.21
N LYS A 20 -18.29 -2.42 2.02
CA LYS A 20 -17.45 -2.03 0.88
C LYS A 20 -17.72 -0.59 0.46
N GLU A 21 -18.98 -0.19 0.30
CA GLU A 21 -19.36 1.20 -0.04
C GLU A 21 -18.95 2.20 1.05
N LYS A 22 -19.13 1.84 2.32
CA LYS A 22 -18.67 2.65 3.46
C LYS A 22 -17.16 2.79 3.46
N ARG A 23 -16.40 1.72 3.18
CA ARG A 23 -14.94 1.76 3.03
C ARG A 23 -14.53 2.72 1.92
N VAL A 24 -15.16 2.65 0.74
CA VAL A 24 -14.91 3.60 -0.37
C VAL A 24 -15.10 5.04 0.09
N THR A 25 -16.19 5.33 0.80
CA THR A 25 -16.48 6.68 1.33
C THR A 25 -15.45 7.13 2.35
N LEU A 26 -15.08 6.25 3.29
CA LEU A 26 -14.07 6.53 4.32
C LEU A 26 -12.69 6.74 3.72
N VAL A 27 -12.27 5.92 2.75
CA VAL A 27 -10.98 6.09 2.06
C VAL A 27 -10.99 7.37 1.24
N ARG A 28 -12.09 7.70 0.54
CA ARG A 28 -12.21 8.98 -0.17
C ARG A 28 -12.18 10.17 0.79
N GLY A 29 -12.82 10.07 1.95
CA GLY A 29 -12.74 11.06 3.02
C GLY A 29 -11.32 11.18 3.58
N ARG A 30 -10.64 10.05 3.79
CA ARG A 30 -9.24 9.98 4.18
C ARG A 30 -8.37 10.68 3.14
N LYS A 31 -8.53 10.40 1.84
CA LYS A 31 -7.81 11.08 0.73
C LYS A 31 -8.01 12.60 0.74
N LYS A 32 -9.23 13.09 1.01
CA LYS A 32 -9.49 14.54 1.10
C LYS A 32 -8.76 15.22 2.25
N CYS A 33 -8.49 14.48 3.33
CA CYS A 33 -7.81 14.99 4.52
C CYS A 33 -6.32 14.62 4.56
N LEU A 34 -5.91 13.60 3.81
CA LEU A 34 -4.54 13.16 3.63
C LEU A 34 -3.85 14.17 2.73
N LYS A 35 -2.95 14.95 3.31
CA LYS A 35 -1.91 15.57 2.51
C LYS A 35 -0.93 14.46 2.17
N LEU A 36 -0.90 14.02 0.91
CA LEU A 36 0.05 13.02 0.46
C LEU A 36 1.46 13.50 0.81
N GLY A 37 2.26 12.63 1.44
CA GLY A 37 3.55 12.99 2.02
C GLY A 37 3.54 13.56 3.44
N GLN A 38 2.38 13.80 4.07
CA GLN A 38 2.31 14.29 5.46
C GLN A 38 2.94 13.35 6.49
N HIS A 39 2.95 12.05 6.19
CA HIS A 39 3.54 11.03 7.05
C HIS A 39 4.93 10.59 6.58
N ASP A 40 5.43 11.13 5.46
CA ASP A 40 6.74 10.77 4.95
C ASP A 40 7.81 11.29 5.93
N GLY A 41 8.78 10.43 6.23
CA GLY A 41 9.96 10.75 7.02
C GLY A 41 11.03 11.49 6.22
N VAL A 42 10.78 11.73 4.92
CA VAL A 42 11.65 12.48 4.01
C VAL A 42 10.85 13.57 3.28
N PRO A 43 11.50 14.66 2.82
CA PRO A 43 10.83 15.66 2.00
C PRO A 43 10.29 15.08 0.68
N VAL A 44 9.19 15.64 0.18
CA VAL A 44 8.68 15.39 -1.18
C VAL A 44 9.81 15.59 -2.20
N GLY A 45 9.92 14.68 -3.17
CA GLY A 45 10.99 14.64 -4.15
C GLY A 45 12.30 13.97 -3.67
N SER A 46 12.35 13.51 -2.42
CA SER A 46 13.48 12.73 -1.90
C SER A 46 13.16 11.24 -1.95
N ALA A 47 14.11 10.44 -2.44
CA ALA A 47 14.00 9.00 -2.46
C ALA A 47 14.14 8.39 -1.06
N GLY A 48 13.45 7.28 -0.82
CA GLY A 48 13.46 6.57 0.45
C GLY A 48 13.00 5.11 0.34
N LYS A 49 12.95 4.42 1.47
CA LYS A 49 12.24 3.13 1.59
C LYS A 49 10.76 3.36 1.81
N LEU A 50 9.96 2.46 1.25
CA LEU A 50 8.52 2.43 1.48
C LEU A 50 8.24 1.56 2.71
N VAL A 51 7.46 2.10 3.65
CA VAL A 51 7.00 1.39 4.84
C VAL A 51 5.53 1.65 5.05
N THR A 52 4.83 0.75 5.75
CA THR A 52 3.47 0.98 6.19
C THR A 52 3.42 2.13 7.22
N LEU A 53 2.23 2.68 7.50
CA LEU A 53 2.09 3.75 8.49
C LEU A 53 2.56 3.33 9.89
N ASP A 54 2.38 2.05 10.25
CA ASP A 54 2.87 1.40 11.47
C ASP A 54 4.37 1.02 11.42
N GLY A 55 5.02 1.14 10.26
CA GLY A 55 6.47 1.02 10.12
C GLY A 55 6.99 -0.31 9.61
N ARG A 56 6.12 -1.23 9.19
CA ARG A 56 6.54 -2.48 8.55
C ARG A 56 7.12 -2.20 7.16
N PRO A 57 8.22 -2.86 6.76
CA PRO A 57 8.77 -2.73 5.42
C PRO A 57 7.77 -3.15 4.34
N VAL A 58 7.68 -2.32 3.29
CA VAL A 58 7.01 -2.68 2.06
C VAL A 58 8.07 -3.18 1.09
N THR A 59 7.90 -4.38 0.53
CA THR A 59 8.99 -5.11 -0.16
C THR A 59 8.74 -5.34 -1.64
N ALA A 60 7.48 -5.31 -2.07
CA ALA A 60 7.12 -5.49 -3.48
C ALA A 60 5.85 -4.74 -3.87
N THR A 61 5.65 -4.52 -5.16
CA THR A 61 4.33 -4.26 -5.74
C THR A 61 3.66 -5.56 -6.11
N TYR A 62 2.33 -5.59 -6.07
CA TYR A 62 1.54 -6.71 -6.59
C TYR A 62 1.29 -6.50 -8.09
N GLU A 63 1.63 -7.51 -8.90
CA GLU A 63 1.62 -7.43 -10.36
C GLU A 63 0.58 -8.38 -10.97
N LYS A 64 -0.15 -7.91 -11.98
CA LYS A 64 -1.24 -8.67 -12.63
C LYS A 64 -0.80 -10.00 -13.23
N VAL A 65 0.45 -10.08 -13.71
CA VAL A 65 0.95 -11.24 -14.49
C VAL A 65 1.92 -12.10 -13.70
N TYR A 66 2.83 -11.47 -12.95
CA TYR A 66 3.97 -12.17 -12.32
C TYR A 66 3.81 -12.34 -10.81
N GLY A 67 2.70 -11.87 -10.23
CA GLY A 67 2.44 -11.94 -8.80
C GLY A 67 3.13 -10.80 -8.06
N LYS A 68 4.46 -10.66 -8.11
CA LYS A 68 5.16 -9.58 -7.40
C LYS A 68 6.45 -9.11 -8.07
N THR A 69 6.76 -7.82 -7.91
CA THR A 69 8.06 -7.23 -8.29
C THR A 69 8.67 -6.53 -7.09
N GLY A 70 9.93 -6.85 -6.79
CA GLY A 70 10.66 -6.24 -5.68
C GLY A 70 10.86 -4.73 -5.89
N LEU A 71 10.86 -3.97 -4.79
CA LEU A 71 11.09 -2.52 -4.83
C LEU A 71 12.40 -2.14 -4.14
N SER A 72 13.14 -1.24 -4.78
CA SER A 72 14.42 -0.74 -4.29
C SER A 72 14.24 0.55 -3.49
N SER A 73 13.46 1.50 -4.03
CA SER A 73 13.14 2.77 -3.38
C SER A 73 11.84 3.37 -3.93
N ALA A 74 11.37 4.44 -3.29
CA ALA A 74 10.23 5.22 -3.77
C ALA A 74 10.44 6.70 -3.49
N THR A 75 9.87 7.55 -4.35
CA THR A 75 9.89 9.00 -4.22
C THR A 75 8.46 9.53 -4.24
N ARG A 76 8.09 10.33 -3.24
CA ARG A 76 6.81 11.05 -3.25
C ARG A 76 6.89 12.23 -4.19
N MET A 77 6.00 12.28 -5.18
CA MET A 77 5.92 13.37 -6.14
C MET A 77 5.05 14.52 -5.61
N PRO A 78 5.16 15.75 -6.16
CA PRO A 78 4.39 16.91 -5.70
C PRO A 78 2.87 16.77 -5.87
N ASP A 79 2.41 15.96 -6.83
CA ASP A 79 0.99 15.61 -7.00
C ASP A 79 0.52 14.54 -6.00
N GLY A 80 1.45 14.01 -5.20
CA GLY A 80 1.25 13.01 -4.17
C GLY A 80 1.37 11.57 -4.64
N SER A 81 1.53 11.33 -5.93
CA SER A 81 1.83 10.00 -6.48
C SER A 81 3.18 9.47 -6.00
N LEU A 82 3.39 8.17 -6.14
CA LEU A 82 4.68 7.53 -5.93
C LEU A 82 5.37 7.27 -7.28
N ASP A 83 6.59 7.76 -7.39
CA ASP A 83 7.55 7.27 -8.37
C ASP A 83 8.32 6.11 -7.72
N ILE A 84 8.19 4.90 -8.28
CA ILE A 84 8.70 3.67 -7.68
C ILE A 84 9.93 3.23 -8.45
N ASP A 85 11.02 2.99 -7.73
CA ASP A 85 12.22 2.37 -8.26
C ASP A 85 12.19 0.88 -7.90
N TYR A 86 12.31 0.03 -8.92
CA TYR A 86 12.17 -1.41 -8.78
C TYR A 86 13.52 -2.10 -8.67
N ASP A 87 13.55 -3.20 -7.93
CA ASP A 87 14.70 -4.09 -7.94
C ASP A 87 14.70 -4.89 -9.25
N HIS A 88 15.57 -4.49 -10.17
CA HIS A 88 15.70 -5.10 -11.49
C HIS A 88 16.67 -6.28 -11.52
N GLU A 89 17.15 -6.79 -10.37
CA GLU A 89 17.97 -8.01 -10.33
C GLU A 89 17.16 -9.24 -10.81
N GLY A 90 17.17 -9.49 -12.12
CA GLY A 90 16.56 -10.65 -12.78
C GLY A 90 15.33 -10.36 -13.65
N SER A 91 14.80 -9.13 -13.63
CA SER A 91 13.58 -8.75 -14.34
C SER A 91 13.92 -8.15 -15.70
N ARG A 92 13.70 -8.91 -16.78
CA ARG A 92 13.80 -8.38 -18.15
C ARG A 92 12.83 -7.20 -18.31
N TRP A 93 13.35 -5.98 -18.37
CA TRP A 93 12.90 -4.84 -19.17
C TRP A 93 11.48 -4.98 -19.75
N PHE A 94 10.47 -4.84 -18.91
CA PHE A 94 9.11 -4.54 -19.35
C PHE A 94 8.79 -3.15 -18.85
N LEU A 95 8.24 -2.32 -19.73
CA LEU A 95 7.92 -0.94 -19.41
C LEU A 95 7.01 -0.91 -18.19
N ASP A 96 7.60 -0.28 -17.19
CA ASP A 96 7.15 0.05 -15.87
C ASP A 96 5.69 0.51 -15.80
N SER A 97 5.05 0.26 -14.65
CA SER A 97 3.72 0.77 -14.25
C SER A 97 2.46 0.19 -14.93
N GLN A 98 2.52 -0.48 -16.09
CA GLN A 98 1.28 -0.98 -16.75
C GLN A 98 0.71 -2.28 -16.15
N LEU A 99 1.55 -3.03 -15.44
CA LEU A 99 1.18 -4.35 -14.89
C LEU A 99 0.85 -4.32 -13.40
N THR A 100 1.20 -3.24 -12.69
CA THR A 100 0.92 -3.11 -11.28
C THR A 100 -0.58 -3.11 -11.04
N VAL A 101 -1.00 -3.84 -10.02
CA VAL A 101 -2.42 -3.91 -9.64
C VAL A 101 -2.80 -2.61 -8.93
N THR A 102 -3.84 -1.97 -9.46
CA THR A 102 -4.55 -0.92 -8.73
C THR A 102 -5.86 -1.47 -8.17
N ASN A 103 -6.21 -1.02 -6.97
CA ASN A 103 -7.48 -1.38 -6.36
C ASN A 103 -8.64 -0.59 -7.00
N SER A 104 -9.88 -0.82 -6.54
CA SER A 104 -11.07 -0.12 -7.07
C SER A 104 -11.09 1.40 -6.83
N LEU A 105 -10.11 1.92 -6.10
CA LEU A 105 -9.89 3.34 -5.80
C LEU A 105 -8.68 3.92 -6.53
N ASP A 106 -8.17 3.18 -7.51
CA ASP A 106 -7.00 3.51 -8.32
C ASP A 106 -5.72 3.73 -7.49
N GLU A 107 -5.59 3.01 -6.37
CA GLU A 107 -4.38 3.00 -5.55
C GLU A 107 -3.51 1.81 -5.91
N ILE A 108 -2.19 2.03 -5.94
CA ILE A 108 -1.23 0.95 -6.09
C ILE A 108 -1.39 -0.05 -4.94
N THR A 109 -1.41 -1.34 -5.27
CA THR A 109 -1.39 -2.43 -4.30
C THR A 109 0.04 -2.92 -4.09
N PHE A 110 0.52 -2.81 -2.86
CA PHE A 110 1.83 -3.27 -2.41
C PHE A 110 1.73 -4.56 -1.60
N LEU A 111 2.90 -5.15 -1.35
CA LEU A 111 3.11 -6.28 -0.46
C LEU A 111 4.13 -5.90 0.61
N ASP A 112 3.80 -6.16 1.87
CA ASP A 112 4.75 -6.04 2.98
C ASP A 112 5.74 -7.23 3.05
N GLU A 113 6.58 -7.26 4.08
CA GLU A 113 7.54 -8.35 4.29
C GLU A 113 6.90 -9.72 4.54
N ASP A 114 5.68 -9.74 5.08
CA ASP A 114 4.90 -10.96 5.36
C ASP A 114 4.08 -11.41 4.12
N GLY A 115 4.02 -10.58 3.09
CA GLY A 115 3.24 -10.80 1.89
C GLY A 115 1.77 -10.40 2.03
N GLU A 116 1.43 -9.58 3.01
CA GLU A 116 0.10 -8.98 3.14
C GLU A 116 -0.08 -7.83 2.15
N PHE A 117 -1.31 -7.67 1.65
CA PHE A 117 -1.65 -6.57 0.75
C PHE A 117 -1.79 -5.26 1.50
N VAL A 118 -1.10 -4.23 1.00
CA VAL A 118 -1.15 -2.86 1.55
C VAL A 118 -1.49 -1.88 0.43
N ASP A 119 -2.49 -1.05 0.65
CA ASP A 119 -2.88 -0.01 -0.31
C ASP A 119 -1.94 1.21 -0.22
N GLU A 120 -1.70 1.92 -1.33
CA GLU A 120 -0.84 3.12 -1.40
C GLU A 120 -1.13 4.19 -0.34
N SER A 121 -2.39 4.35 0.05
CA SER A 121 -2.73 5.34 1.08
C SER A 121 -2.16 4.97 2.45
N GLN A 122 -1.81 3.70 2.69
CA GLN A 122 -1.33 3.14 3.96
C GLN A 122 0.19 3.04 4.05
N VAL A 123 0.91 3.68 3.12
CA VAL A 123 2.38 3.69 3.11
C VAL A 123 2.94 5.10 3.23
N LYS A 124 4.18 5.19 3.70
CA LYS A 124 4.98 6.41 3.83
C LYS A 124 6.42 6.14 3.38
N VAL A 125 7.08 7.19 2.90
CA VAL A 125 8.49 7.13 2.47
C VAL A 125 9.39 7.55 3.62
N ILE A 126 10.41 6.75 3.96
CA ILE A 126 11.39 7.04 5.02
C ILE A 126 12.82 6.99 4.48
N SER A 127 13.76 7.63 5.18
CA SER A 127 15.17 7.68 4.75
C SER A 127 15.79 6.29 4.58
N LEU A 128 16.59 6.11 3.54
CA LEU A 128 17.33 4.87 3.25
C LEU A 128 18.30 4.46 4.38
N GLU A 129 18.77 5.42 5.17
CA GLU A 129 19.72 5.19 6.27
C GLU A 129 19.10 4.60 7.54
N ARG A 130 17.77 4.43 7.60
CA ARG A 130 17.05 4.02 8.81
C ARG A 130 16.44 2.63 8.71
N GLY A 131 17.26 1.65 8.31
CA GLY A 131 16.94 0.22 8.38
C GLY A 131 17.26 -0.44 9.73
N ALA A 132 17.78 0.31 10.70
CA ALA A 132 18.14 -0.20 12.02
C ALA A 132 17.80 0.85 13.08
N ASP A 133 16.56 0.86 13.56
CA ASP A 133 16.19 1.15 14.96
C ASP A 133 14.67 1.25 15.06
N ALA A 134 14.03 0.09 15.05
CA ALA A 134 12.80 -0.10 15.79
C ALA A 134 13.16 -0.97 17.01
N GLY A 135 13.38 -0.31 18.16
CA GLY A 135 13.40 -0.96 19.47
C GLY A 135 14.64 -0.71 20.31
N GLU A 136 14.65 0.39 21.07
CA GLU A 136 14.82 0.28 22.52
C GLU A 136 14.34 1.56 23.21
N ASP A 137 13.14 1.47 23.79
CA ASP A 137 12.87 2.16 25.05
C ASP A 137 13.91 1.67 26.06
N THR A 138 14.93 2.48 26.36
CA THR A 138 15.58 2.42 27.67
C THR A 138 15.64 3.83 28.25
N ALA A 139 14.54 4.18 28.91
CA ALA A 139 14.62 5.08 30.04
C ALA A 139 15.42 4.39 31.16
N SER A 140 16.58 4.92 31.50
CA SER A 140 17.18 4.90 32.85
C SER A 140 18.30 5.93 32.94
#